data_AF-A0A7Y6ZID3-F1
#
_entry.id   AF-A0A7Y6ZID3-F1
#
_cell.length_a   1.000
_cell.length_b   1.000
_cell.length_c   1.000
_cell.angle_alpha   90.00
_cell.angle_beta   90.00
_cell.angle_gamma   90.00
#
_symmetry.space_group_name_H-M   'P 1'
#
loop_
_entity.id
_entity.type
_entity.pdbx_description
1 polymer ?
#
loop_
_entity_poly.entity_id
_entity_poly.type
_entity_poly.pdbx_seq_one_letter_code
_entity_poly.pdbx_strand_id
1 'polypeptide(L)' 'MEVIFLLIGVSLVLAGSFLFLFFKAVKGGQFEDDYTPSVRILFDNHKKPNKNQPIKPKSNE' A
#
# COMPACT_ATOMS: atom_id res chain seq x y z
N MET A 1 14.59 19.14 37.19
CA MET A 1 13.32 19.71 36.68
C MET A 1 13.44 20.10 35.20
N GLU A 2 14.52 20.77 34.79
CA GLU A 2 14.76 21.16 33.39
C GLU A 2 14.76 19.99 32.39
N VAL A 3 15.37 18.87 32.76
CA VAL A 3 15.43 17.65 31.91
C VAL A 3 14.05 17.10 31.57
N ILE A 4 13.06 17.26 32.46
CA ILE A 4 11.69 16.77 32.23
C ILE A 4 11.04 17.53 31.07
N PHE A 5 11.24 18.85 30.99
CA PHE A 5 10.71 19.66 29.89
C PHE A 5 11.35 19.27 28.53
N LEU A 6 12.65 18.97 28.53
CA LEU A 6 13.34 18.47 27.32
C LEU A 6 12.79 17.11 26.88
N LEU A 7 12.58 16.18 27.81
CA LEU A 7 12.02 14.85 27.52
C LEU A 7 10.58 14.94 26.99
N ILE A 8 9.76 15.84 27.54
CA ILE A 8 8.40 16.09 27.03
C ILE A 8 8.46 16.58 25.58
N GLY A 9 9.34 17.54 25.27
CA GLY A 9 9.53 18.04 23.92
C GLY A 9 9.94 16.93 22.94
N VAL A 10 10.93 16.12 23.31
CA VAL A 10 11.40 14.99 22.48
C VAL A 10 10.29 13.96 22.26
N SER A 11 9.52 13.65 23.30
CA SER A 11 8.38 12.71 23.21
C SER A 11 7.30 13.21 22.26
N LEU A 12 6.94 14.50 22.33
CA LEU A 12 5.95 15.12 21.42
C LEU A 12 6.42 15.11 19.97
N VAL A 13 7.71 15.39 19.71
CA VAL A 13 8.30 15.32 18.37
C VAL A 13 8.27 13.89 17.84
N LEU A 14 8.66 12.92 18.66
CA LEU A 14 8.59 11.50 18.30
C LEU A 14 7.16 11.09 17.96
N ALA A 15 6.20 11.36 18.84
CA ALA A 15 4.79 11.03 18.64
C ALA A 15 4.23 11.70 17.38
N GLY A 16 4.52 13.00 17.17
CA GLY A 16 4.10 13.74 15.98
C GLY A 16 4.71 13.19 14.69
N SER A 17 5.99 12.82 14.71
CA SER A 17 6.67 12.24 13.55
C SER A 17 6.08 10.87 13.17
N PHE A 18 5.82 10.01 14.15
CA PHE A 18 5.17 8.71 13.94
C PHE A 18 3.77 8.89 13.36
N LEU A 19 3.00 9.83 13.90
CA LEU A 19 1.66 10.12 13.42
C LEU A 19 1.66 10.66 11.97
N PHE A 20 2.61 11.56 11.64
CA PHE A 20 2.77 12.07 10.28
C PHE A 20 3.13 10.96 9.29
N LEU A 21 4.10 10.10 9.64
CA LEU A 21 4.49 8.96 8.81
C LEU A 21 3.34 7.97 8.64
N PHE A 22 2.54 7.73 9.69
CA PHE A 22 1.36 6.89 9.63
C PHE A 22 0.37 7.38 8.57
N PHE A 23 -0.01 8.67 8.59
CA PHE A 23 -0.91 9.22 7.58
C PHE A 23 -0.31 9.18 6.16
N LYS A 24 1.01 9.40 6.03
CA LYS A 24 1.70 9.28 4.74
C LYS A 24 1.65 7.85 4.19
N ALA A 25 1.83 6.84 5.04
CA ALA A 25 1.79 5.43 4.65
C ALA A 25 0.37 5.00 4.26
N VAL A 26 -0.65 5.39 5.04
CA VAL A 26 -2.05 5.07 4.74
C VAL A 26 -2.50 5.69 3.41
N LYS A 27 -2.07 6.92 3.10
CA LYS A 27 -2.34 7.57 1.80
C LYS A 27 -1.58 6.94 0.64
N GLY A 28 -0.52 6.18 0.89
CA GLY A 28 0.34 5.58 -0.12
C GLY A 28 -0.23 4.34 -0.82
N GLY A 29 -1.49 3.97 -0.57
CA GLY A 29 -2.12 2.82 -1.23
C GLY A 29 -1.60 1.47 -0.73
N GLN A 30 -1.10 1.38 0.51
CA GLN A 30 -0.66 0.10 1.09
C GLN A 30 -1.79 -0.97 1.16
N PHE A 31 -3.05 -0.54 1.07
CA PHE A 31 -4.24 -1.39 1.14
C PHE A 31 -4.84 -1.72 -0.23
N GLU A 32 -4.17 -1.38 -1.34
CA GLU A 32 -4.70 -1.65 -2.68
C GLU A 32 -4.61 -3.13 -3.09
N ASP A 33 -3.85 -3.94 -2.35
CA ASP A 33 -3.68 -5.38 -2.61
C ASP A 33 -4.54 -6.26 -1.67
N ASP A 34 -5.73 -5.77 -1.33
CA ASP A 34 -6.73 -6.51 -0.55
C ASP A 34 -7.31 -7.72 -1.33
N TYR A 35 -7.08 -7.77 -2.65
CA TYR A 35 -7.52 -8.87 -3.51
C TYR A 35 -6.42 -9.91 -3.71
N THR A 36 -6.42 -10.89 -2.81
CA THR A 36 -5.39 -11.95 -2.77
C THR A 36 -5.20 -12.66 -4.13
N PRO A 37 -3.94 -12.98 -4.48
CA PRO A 37 -3.61 -13.59 -5.77
C PRO A 37 -4.32 -14.93 -6.00
N SER A 38 -4.59 -15.69 -4.94
CA SER A 38 -5.34 -16.94 -4.98
C SER A 38 -6.78 -16.75 -5.49
N VAL A 39 -7.45 -15.68 -5.08
CA VAL A 39 -8.81 -15.35 -5.52
C VAL A 39 -8.80 -14.86 -6.97
N ARG A 40 -7.83 -14.00 -7.33
CA ARG A 40 -7.64 -13.53 -8.70
C ARG A 40 -7.46 -14.69 -9.68
N ILE A 41 -6.60 -15.66 -9.36
CA ILE A 41 -6.30 -16.80 -10.23
C ILE A 41 -7.52 -17.73 -10.39
N LEU A 42 -8.34 -17.93 -9.35
CA LEU A 42 -9.55 -18.76 -9.43
C LEU A 42 -10.61 -18.19 -10.38
N PHE A 43 -10.76 -16.87 -10.41
CA PHE A 43 -11.78 -16.20 -11.22
C PHE A 43 -11.27 -15.72 -12.59
N ASP A 44 -9.98 -15.41 -12.76
CA ASP A 44 -9.39 -15.03 -14.06
C ASP A 44 -9.31 -16.21 -15.05
N ASN A 45 -9.23 -17.44 -14.56
CA ASN A 45 -9.22 -18.65 -15.40
C ASN A 45 -10.57 -18.91 -16.13
N HIS A 46 -11.64 -18.19 -15.79
CA HIS A 46 -12.95 -18.33 -16.43
C HIS A 46 -13.17 -17.39 -17.63
N LYS A 47 -12.29 -16.41 -17.87
CA LYS A 47 -12.32 -15.63 -19.11
C LYS A 47 -11.63 -16.43 -20.21
N LYS A 48 -12.37 -17.34 -20.84
CA LYS A 48 -12.01 -17.86 -22.16
C LYS A 48 -11.71 -16.66 -23.07
N PRO A 49 -10.57 -16.61 -23.78
CA PRO A 49 -10.34 -15.58 -24.77
C PRO A 49 -11.45 -15.71 -25.81
N ASN A 50 -12.33 -14.72 -25.86
CA ASN A 50 -13.24 -14.58 -26.97
C ASN A 50 -12.33 -14.43 -28.20
N LYS A 51 -12.42 -15.37 -29.15
CA LYS A 51 -11.49 -15.61 -30.27
C LYS A 51 -11.30 -14.40 -31.23
N ASN A 52 -11.86 -13.24 -30.91
CA ASN A 52 -11.98 -12.08 -31.78
C ASN A 52 -11.33 -10.80 -31.22
N GLN A 53 -10.36 -10.88 -30.30
CA GLN A 53 -9.55 -9.70 -29.95
C GLN A 53 -8.08 -9.92 -30.34
N PRO A 54 -7.44 -8.95 -31.02
CA PRO A 54 -6.07 -9.07 -31.45
C PRO A 54 -5.16 -9.12 -30.21
N ILE A 55 -4.31 -10.14 -30.17
CA ILE A 55 -3.29 -10.34 -29.15
C ILE A 55 -2.33 -9.15 -29.22
N LYS A 56 -2.45 -8.19 -28.29
CA LYS A 56 -1.36 -7.22 -28.07
C LYS A 56 -0.21 -7.95 -27.38
N PRO A 57 1.02 -7.92 -27.94
CA PRO A 57 2.15 -8.58 -27.33
C PRO A 57 2.50 -7.89 -26.01
N LYS A 58 2.73 -8.69 -24.96
CA LYS A 58 3.32 -8.23 -23.70
C LYS A 58 4.66 -7.55 -24.03
N SER A 59 4.78 -6.25 -23.77
CA SER A 59 6.08 -5.62 -23.64
C SER A 59 6.69 -6.11 -22.33
N ASN A 60 7.82 -6.78 -22.46
CA ASN A 60 8.61 -7.21 -21.32
C ASN A 60 9.35 -5.96 -20.81
N GLU A 61 8.94 -5.46 -19.65
CA GLU A 61 9.76 -4.66 -18.74
C GLU A 61 9.80 -5.38 -17.40
#